data_AF-A0A2K8U8D9-F1
#
_entry.id   AF-A0A2K8U8D9-F1
#
_cell.length_a   1.000
_cell.length_b   1.000
_cell.length_c   1.000
_cell.angle_alpha   90.00
_cell.angle_beta   90.00
_cell.angle_gamma   90.00
#
_symmetry.space_group_name_H-M   'P 1'
#
loop_
_entity.id
_entity.type
_entity.pdbx_description
1 polymer ?
#
loop_
_entity_poly.entity_id
_entity_poly.type
_entity_poly.pdbx_seq_one_letter_code
_entity_poly.pdbx_strand_id
1 'polypeptide(L)' 'MELFLKVAMAAVLVLLLVRLWPAYKQWQERGTKAGAGDWAAALLPLGAVVLLVILLILAVRAL' A
#
# COMPACT_ATOMS: atom_id res chain seq x y z
N MET A 1 -4.47 -14.61 -23.93
CA MET A 1 -4.02 -13.25 -24.30
C MET A 1 -2.89 -13.37 -25.30
N GLU A 2 -3.07 -12.80 -26.49
CA GLU A 2 -2.07 -12.75 -27.56
C GLU A 2 -0.72 -12.17 -27.07
N LEU A 3 0.41 -12.68 -27.58
CA LEU A 3 1.76 -12.26 -27.21
C LEU A 3 1.95 -10.74 -27.35
N PHE A 4 1.42 -10.18 -28.45
CA PHE A 4 1.42 -8.75 -28.72
C PHE A 4 0.83 -7.92 -27.58
N LEU A 5 -0.32 -8.34 -27.04
CA LEU A 5 -1.00 -7.61 -25.97
C LEU A 5 -0.19 -7.63 -24.66
N LYS A 6 0.50 -8.74 -24.36
CA LYS A 6 1.40 -8.83 -23.20
C LYS A 6 2.57 -7.85 -23.32
N VAL A 7 3.19 -7.77 -24.51
CA VAL A 7 4.31 -6.86 -24.77
C VAL A 7 3.85 -5.41 -24.73
N ALA A 8 2.71 -5.09 -25.36
CA ALA A 8 2.13 -3.75 -25.30
C ALA A 8 1.82 -3.32 -23.86
N MET A 9 1.23 -4.21 -23.05
CA MET A 9 0.97 -3.92 -21.65
C MET A 9 2.24 -3.73 -20.82
N ALA A 10 3.27 -4.55 -21.05
CA ALA A 10 4.56 -4.38 -20.40
C ALA A 10 5.18 -3.01 -20.74
N ALA A 11 5.11 -2.58 -22.00
CA ALA A 11 5.58 -1.26 -22.42
C ALA A 11 4.80 -0.12 -21.73
N VAL A 12 3.47 -0.24 -21.62
CA VAL A 12 2.64 0.73 -20.90
C VAL A 12 3.00 0.80 -19.41
N LEU A 13 3.24 -0.34 -18.76
CA LEU A 13 3.65 -0.38 -17.35
C LEU A 13 5.02 0.28 -17.16
N VAL A 14 5.98 0.03 -18.05
CA VAL A 14 7.30 0.69 -18.00
C VAL A 14 7.15 2.19 -18.18
N LEU A 15 6.35 2.65 -19.15
CA LEU A 15 6.07 4.07 -19.36
C LEU A 15 5.44 4.71 -18.11
N LEU A 16 4.49 4.03 -17.47
CA LEU A 16 3.89 4.50 -16.22
C LEU A 16 4.92 4.62 -15.10
N LEU A 17 5.82 3.64 -14.95
CA LEU A 17 6.89 3.72 -13.95
C LEU A 17 7.83 4.91 -14.22
N VAL A 18 8.23 5.12 -15.47
CA VAL A 18 9.06 6.29 -15.86
C VAL A 18 8.33 7.60 -15.60
N ARG A 19 7.02 7.66 -15.89
CA ARG A 19 6.16 8.83 -15.65
C ARG A 19 6.03 9.13 -14.16
N LEU A 20 5.93 8.11 -13.32
CA LEU A 20 5.73 8.24 -11.86
C LEU A 20 7.03 8.45 -11.10
N TRP A 21 8.16 8.06 -11.69
CA TRP A 21 9.51 8.20 -11.14
C TRP A 21 9.84 9.58 -10.54
N PRO A 22 9.58 10.73 -11.20
CA PRO A 22 9.88 12.03 -10.62
C PRO A 22 9.10 12.32 -9.34
N ALA A 23 7.82 11.93 -9.27
CA ALA A 23 7.00 12.10 -8.07
C ALA A 23 7.52 11.22 -6.92
N TYR A 24 7.87 9.97 -7.22
CA TYR A 24 8.52 9.07 -6.26
C TYR A 24 9.83 9.66 -5.72
N LYS A 25 10.72 10.16 -6.60
CA LYS A 25 11.96 10.82 -6.18
C LYS A 25 11.69 12.04 -5.31
N GLN A 26 10.73 12.89 -5.70
CA GLN A 26 10.34 14.05 -4.91
C GLN A 26 9.86 13.65 -3.51
N TRP A 27 9.09 12.58 -3.39
CA TRP A 27 8.66 12.06 -2.09
C TRP A 27 9.80 11.44 -1.29
N GLN A 28 10.78 10.80 -1.93
CA GLN A 28 11.96 10.31 -1.22
C GLN A 28 12.86 11.43 -0.68
N GLU A 29 13.05 12.48 -1.47
CA GLU A 29 13.94 13.61 -1.13
C GLU A 29 13.28 14.61 -0.18
N ARG A 30 11.97 14.83 -0.32
CA ARG A 30 11.21 15.88 0.41
C ARG A 30 10.13 15.35 1.34
N GLY A 31 9.86 14.05 1.34
CA GLY A 31 8.85 13.46 2.20
C GLY A 31 9.27 13.49 3.66
N THR A 32 8.30 13.75 4.54
CA THR A 32 8.47 13.57 5.99
C THR A 32 8.75 12.10 6.26
N LYS A 33 10.01 11.76 6.51
CA LYS A 33 10.40 10.41 6.89
C LYS A 33 9.77 10.09 8.24
N ALA A 34 9.38 8.82 8.41
CA ALA A 34 8.87 8.34 9.68
C ALA A 34 9.89 8.66 10.79
N GLY A 35 9.49 9.53 11.71
CA GLY A 35 10.27 9.93 12.87
C GLY A 35 10.15 8.92 14.01
N ALA A 36 10.86 9.20 15.10
CA ALA A 36 10.67 8.46 16.34
C ALA A 36 9.22 8.67 16.83
N GLY A 37 8.47 7.58 16.94
CA GLY A 37 7.07 7.60 17.38
C GLY A 37 6.04 7.34 16.27
N ASP A 38 6.37 7.56 14.99
CA ASP A 38 5.41 7.33 13.89
C ASP A 38 5.03 5.86 13.75
N TRP A 39 5.99 4.96 13.99
CA TRP A 39 5.75 3.51 14.03
C TRP A 39 4.84 3.09 15.20
N ALA A 40 4.96 3.78 16.35
CA ALA A 40 4.08 3.54 17.48
C ALA A 40 2.67 4.11 17.22
N ALA A 41 2.58 5.28 16.58
CA ALA A 41 1.31 5.87 16.16
C ALA A 41 0.58 4.99 15.13
N ALA A 42 1.31 4.37 14.19
CA ALA A 42 0.77 3.44 13.21
C ALA A 42 0.21 2.14 13.85
N LEU A 43 0.71 1.76 15.02
CA LEU A 43 0.24 0.56 15.73
C LEU A 43 -1.21 0.71 16.20
N LEU A 44 -1.65 1.92 16.55
CA LEU A 44 -3.01 2.18 17.03
C LEU A 44 -4.09 1.84 15.98
N PRO A 45 -4.08 2.40 14.74
CA PRO A 45 -5.07 2.05 13.73
C PRO A 45 -4.94 0.61 13.26
N LEU A 46 -3.72 0.07 13.13
CA LEU A 46 -3.53 -1.34 12.76
C LEU A 46 -4.10 -2.29 13.82
N GLY A 47 -3.83 -2.03 15.09
CA GLY A 47 -4.38 -2.77 16.21
C GLY A 47 -5.91 -2.69 16.26
N ALA A 48 -6.48 -1.52 15.98
CA ALA A 48 -7.94 -1.34 15.90
C ALA A 48 -8.57 -2.22 14.81
N VAL A 49 -7.94 -2.32 13.63
CA VAL A 49 -8.41 -3.22 12.55
C VAL A 49 -8.34 -4.68 12.98
N VAL A 50 -7.24 -5.11 13.60
CA VAL A 50 -7.09 -6.48 14.11
C VAL A 50 -8.16 -6.80 15.16
N LEU A 51 -8.39 -5.88 16.11
CA LEU A 51 -9.44 -6.03 17.13
C LEU A 51 -10.83 -6.11 16.52
N LEU A 52 -11.13 -5.26 15.53
CA LEU A 52 -12.40 -5.32 14.80
C LEU A 52 -12.61 -6.68 14.16
N VAL A 53 -11.59 -7.21 13.47
CA VAL A 53 -11.66 -8.55 12.85
C VAL A 53 -11.90 -9.63 13.91
N ILE A 54 -11.22 -9.59 15.06
CA ILE A 54 -11.44 -10.53 16.15
C ILE A 54 -12.89 -10.45 16.65
N LEU A 55 -13.42 -9.25 16.88
CA LEU A 55 -14.81 -9.06 17.31
C LEU A 55 -15.81 -9.64 16.31
N LEU A 56 -15.57 -9.45 15.00
CA LEU A 56 -16.41 -10.04 13.95
C LEU A 56 -16.37 -11.57 13.99
N ILE A 57 -15.19 -12.17 14.18
CA ILE A 57 -15.07 -13.63 14.32
C ILE A 57 -15.85 -14.12 15.54
N LEU A 58 -15.74 -13.43 16.68
CA LEU A 58 -16.46 -13.80 17.89
C LEU A 58 -17.97 -13.66 17.71
N ALA A 59 -18.45 -12.59 17.09
CA ALA A 59 -19.87 -12.38 16.82
C ALA A 59 -20.46 -13.47 15.92
N VAL A 60 -19.71 -13.93 14.91
CA VAL A 60 -20.14 -15.03 14.03
C VAL A 60 -20.06 -16.38 14.73
N ARG A 61 -19.05 -16.62 15.57
CA ARG A 61 -18.90 -17.91 16.28
C ARG A 61 -19.80 -18.05 17.50
N ALA A 62 -20.29 -16.95 18.06
CA ALA A 62 -21.19 -16.94 19.21
C ALA A 62 -22.68 -17.08 18.83
N LEU A 63 -23.01 -16.95 17.53
CA LEU A 63 -24.35 -17.11 16.97
C LEU A 63 -24.51 -18.51 16.34
#